data_AF-A0AAV2IAI3-F1
#
_entry.id   AF-A0AAV2IAI3-F1
#
_cell.length_a   1.000
_cell.length_b   1.000
_cell.length_c   1.000
_cell.angle_alpha   90.00
_cell.angle_beta   90.00
_cell.angle_gamma   90.00
#
_symmetry.space_group_name_H-M   'P 1'
#
loop_
_entity.id
_entity.type
_entity.pdbx_description
1 polymer ?
#
loop_
_entity_poly.entity_id
_entity_poly.type
_entity_poly.pdbx_seq_one_letter_code
_entity_poly.pdbx_strand_id
1 'polypeptide(L)' 'VDGVWQAWSQWSSCNTTCGGGRKERKRLCQEPQHGGSPCSGPSAEYLSCNENPCPSKSEHIYI' A
#
# COMPACT_ATOMS: atom_id res chain seq x y z
N VAL A 1 21.15 16.00 13.67
CA VAL A 1 20.41 14.75 13.95
C VAL A 1 19.66 14.38 12.70
N ASP A 2 19.96 13.23 12.12
CA ASP A 2 19.31 12.80 10.88
C ASP A 2 17.84 12.43 11.12
N GLY A 3 17.06 12.47 10.05
CA GLY A 3 15.66 12.09 10.07
C GLY A 3 15.51 10.60 10.34
N VAL A 4 14.51 10.24 11.14
CA VAL A 4 14.28 8.85 11.56
C VAL A 4 12.90 8.41 11.10
N TRP A 5 12.82 7.24 10.46
CA TRP A 5 11.54 6.64 10.12
C TRP A 5 10.77 6.21 11.37
N GLN A 6 9.51 6.61 11.45
CA GLN A 6 8.57 5.99 12.36
C GLN A 6 8.22 4.56 11.89
N ALA A 7 7.55 3.81 12.77
CA ALA A 7 7.03 2.51 12.41
C ALA A 7 6.09 2.59 11.20
N TRP A 8 6.11 1.55 10.38
CA TRP A 8 5.13 1.39 9.32
C TRP A 8 3.71 1.32 9.89
N SER A 9 2.78 1.96 9.20
CA SER A 9 1.35 1.73 9.39
C SER A 9 1.00 0.27 9.11
N GLN A 10 -0.18 -0.13 9.55
CA GLN A 10 -0.77 -1.36 9.04
C GLN A 10 -1.01 -1.26 7.52
N TRP A 11 -1.03 -2.42 6.87
CA TRP A 11 -1.46 -2.51 5.49
C TRP A 11 -2.93 -2.08 5.37
N SER A 12 -3.25 -1.33 4.32
CA SER A 12 -4.62 -1.10 3.91
C SER A 12 -5.31 -2.41 3.53
N SER A 13 -6.64 -2.37 3.44
CA SER A 13 -7.37 -3.38 2.68
C SER A 13 -6.91 -3.40 1.22
N CYS A 14 -7.09 -4.54 0.56
CA CYS A 14 -6.91 -4.62 -0.87
C CYS A 14 -7.97 -3.75 -1.57
N ASN A 15 -7.56 -2.98 -2.58
CA ASN A 15 -8.48 -2.11 -3.32
C ASN A 15 -9.52 -2.87 -4.16
N THR A 16 -9.24 -4.12 -4.51
CA THR A 16 -10.16 -5.04 -5.20
C THR A 16 -10.35 -6.28 -4.35
N THR A 17 -11.45 -7.00 -4.56
CA THR A 17 -11.72 -8.30 -3.91
C THR A 17 -11.33 -9.49 -4.78
N CYS A 18 -11.09 -9.27 -6.07
CA CYS A 18 -10.71 -10.27 -7.08
C CYS A 18 -10.02 -9.56 -8.27
N GLY A 19 -9.49 -10.35 -9.20
CA GLY A 19 -8.92 -9.87 -10.45
C GLY A 19 -7.54 -9.22 -10.32
N GLY A 20 -6.91 -9.34 -9.15
CA GLY A 20 -5.70 -8.63 -8.81
C GLY A 20 -5.98 -7.21 -8.31
N GLY A 21 -5.36 -6.88 -7.19
CA GLY A 21 -5.44 -5.58 -6.54
C GLY A 21 -4.13 -5.22 -5.88
N ARG A 22 -4.14 -4.09 -5.18
CA ARG A 22 -2.99 -3.57 -4.43
C ARG A 22 -3.44 -3.14 -3.05
N LYS A 23 -2.60 -3.43 -2.07
CA LYS A 23 -2.65 -2.85 -0.72
C LYS A 23 -1.42 -1.99 -0.49
N GLU A 24 -1.56 -0.98 0.36
CA GLU A 24 -0.52 0.02 0.65
C GLU A 24 -0.26 0.08 2.15
N ARG A 25 0.99 0.36 2.54
CA ARG A 25 1.33 0.83 3.89
C ARG A 25 2.21 2.07 3.79
N LYS A 26 2.16 2.94 4.80
CA LYS A 26 2.91 4.19 4.84
C LYS A 26 3.70 4.30 6.12
N ARG A 27 4.77 5.08 6.11
CA ARG A 27 5.51 5.48 7.30
C ARG A 27 5.81 6.97 7.24
N LEU A 28 5.95 7.57 8.42
CA LEU A 28 6.26 8.99 8.55
C LEU A 28 7.75 9.16 8.83
N CYS A 29 8.37 10.14 8.18
CA CYS A 29 9.72 10.56 8.50
C CYS A 29 9.63 11.59 9.62
N GLN A 30 10.33 11.36 10.72
CA GLN A 30 10.61 12.41 11.67
C GLN A 30 11.65 13.35 11.06
N GLU A 31 11.33 14.64 10.95
CA GLU A 31 12.21 15.63 10.33
C GLU A 31 13.59 15.70 10.99
N PRO A 32 14.67 15.85 10.20
CA PRO A 32 16.00 16.05 10.73
C PRO A 32 16.12 17.37 11.50
N GLN A 33 17.08 17.43 12.42
CA GLN A 33 17.39 18.64 13.19
C GLN A 33 18.83 19.08 12.99
N HIS A 34 19.07 20.39 13.09
CA HIS A 34 20.40 21.02 13.03
C HIS A 34 21.22 20.63 11.79
N GLY A 35 20.57 20.61 10.61
CA GLY A 35 21.21 20.29 9.34
C GLY A 35 21.48 18.79 9.13
N GLY A 36 20.80 17.90 9.87
CA GLY A 36 20.84 16.47 9.60
C GLY A 36 20.22 16.09 8.25
N SER A 37 20.52 14.89 7.79
CA SER A 37 20.03 14.37 6.52
C SER A 37 18.58 13.89 6.62
N PRO A 38 17.75 14.04 5.57
CA PRO A 38 16.38 13.51 5.57
C PRO A 38 16.35 11.99 5.56
N CYS A 39 15.19 11.40 5.90
CA CYS A 39 15.06 9.94 5.86
C CYS A 39 15.31 9.40 4.46
N SER A 40 16.18 8.40 4.35
CA SER A 40 16.47 7.73 3.09
C SER A 40 15.50 6.58 2.82
N GLY A 41 15.04 6.47 1.57
CA GLY A 41 14.13 5.43 1.10
C GLY A 41 12.66 5.87 0.99
N PRO A 42 11.74 4.95 0.64
CA PRO A 42 10.35 5.29 0.34
C PRO A 42 9.52 5.53 1.60
N SER A 43 8.54 6.44 1.52
CA SER A 43 7.53 6.68 2.56
C SER A 43 6.31 5.76 2.44
N ALA A 44 6.17 5.07 1.30
CA ALA A 44 5.07 4.17 1.00
C ALA A 44 5.57 2.87 0.38
N GLU A 45 4.90 1.77 0.71
CA GLU A 45 5.13 0.46 0.13
C GLU A 45 3.81 -0.14 -0.34
N TYR A 46 3.92 -1.04 -1.31
CA TYR A 46 2.76 -1.66 -1.90
C TYR A 46 2.97 -3.14 -2.20
N LEU A 47 1.90 -3.91 -2.10
CA LEU A 47 1.89 -5.33 -2.43
C LEU A 47 0.65 -5.69 -3.23
N SER A 48 0.81 -6.64 -4.15
CA SER A 48 -0.29 -7.28 -4.83
C SER A 48 -1.17 -8.08 -3.85
N CYS A 49 -2.45 -8.17 -4.14
CA CYS A 49 -3.42 -8.94 -3.37
C CYS A 49 -4.59 -9.37 -4.27
N ASN A 50 -5.36 -10.35 -3.81
CA ASN A 50 -6.61 -10.81 -4.45
C ASN A 50 -6.46 -11.15 -5.95
N GLU A 51 -5.39 -11.87 -6.31
CA GLU A 51 -5.06 -12.27 -7.68
C GLU A 51 -6.00 -13.34 -8.26
N ASN A 52 -6.91 -13.89 -7.43
CA ASN A 52 -7.92 -14.83 -7.88
C ASN A 52 -8.84 -14.17 -8.93
N PRO A 53 -9.22 -14.86 -10.02
CA PRO A 53 -10.15 -14.33 -11.01
C PRO A 53 -11.46 -13.84 -10.41
N CYS A 54 -12.01 -12.78 -10.97
CA CYS A 54 -13.35 -12.33 -10.60
C CYS A 54 -14.43 -13.28 -11.14
N PRO A 55 -15.57 -13.44 -10.43
CA PRO A 55 -16.73 -14.12 -10.97
C PRO A 55 -17.13 -13.46 -12.29
N SER A 56 -17.25 -14.25 -13.36
CA SER A 56 -17.75 -13.75 -14.64
C SER A 56 -19.19 -13.28 -14.49
N LYS A 57 -19.52 -12.10 -15.01
CA LYS A 57 -20.92 -11.63 -15.10
C LYS A 57 -21.68 -12.39 -16.20
N SER A 58 -21.73 -13.71 -16.12
CA SER A 58 -22.32 -14.56 -17.16
C SER A 58 -23.34 -15.53 -16.57
N GLU A 59 -24.42 -15.01 -15.96
CA GLU A 59 -25.59 -15.84 -15.63
C GLU A 59 -26.95 -15.12 -15.69
N HIS A 60 -27.07 -14.01 -16.42
CA HIS A 60 -28.39 -13.56 -16.88
C HIS A 60 -28.42 -13.58 -18.41
N ILE A 61 -28.43 -14.81 -18.95
CA ILE A 61 -29.03 -15.06 -20.25
C ILE A 61 -30.49 -14.65 -20.07
N TYR A 62 -30.86 -13.50 -20.63
CA TYR A 62 -32.26 -13.18 -20.85
C TYR A 62 -32.78 -14.24 -21.83
N ILE A 63 -33.40 -15.28 -21.26
CA ILE A 63 -34.26 -16.22 -22.01
C ILE A 63 -35.60 -15.52 -22.24
#